data_AF-A0A945UQR5-F1
#
_entry.id   AF-A0A945UQR5-F1
#
_cell.length_a   1.000
_cell.length_b   1.000
_cell.length_c   1.000
_cell.angle_alpha   90.00
_cell.angle_beta   90.00
_cell.angle_gamma   90.00
#
_symmetry.space_group_name_H-M   'P 1'
#
loop_
_entity.id
_entity.type
_entity.pdbx_description
1 polymer ?
#
loop_
_entity_poly.entity_id
_entity_poly.type
_entity_poly.pdbx_seq_one_letter_code
_entity_poly.pdbx_strand_id
1 'polypeptide(L)'
;METRPAEIYSVRIMDTGLLPLDERLEEVSVSFPRPWYRAEKNRKRQWRWSESDADIVIYNPYSRILEIEVRGEWAAVDNRTARITQNGKLWWEQSIDRKVRAWRLAGIKLEPGENRLRVESDGSNVSGHAEDERRLAVSLFKFSIKGKPIEAD
;
A
#
# COMPACT_ATOMS: atom_id res chain seq x y z
N MET A 1 -16.09 5.27 -19.45
CA MET A 1 -14.79 4.92 -18.86
C MET A 1 -15.07 3.82 -17.84
N GLU A 2 -14.86 2.55 -18.17
CA GLU A 2 -15.21 1.45 -17.27
C GLU A 2 -14.37 1.50 -15.98
N THR A 3 -15.05 1.48 -14.83
CA THR A 3 -14.45 1.25 -13.51
C THR A 3 -13.89 -0.16 -13.50
N ARG A 4 -12.58 -0.28 -13.72
CA ARG A 4 -11.88 -1.56 -13.53
C ARG A 4 -11.87 -1.84 -12.03
N PRO A 5 -12.37 -3.00 -11.56
CA PRO A 5 -12.36 -3.32 -10.14
C PRO A 5 -10.92 -3.28 -9.64
N ALA A 6 -10.72 -2.63 -8.49
CA ALA A 6 -9.45 -2.69 -7.77
C ALA A 6 -9.17 -4.17 -7.44
N GLU A 7 -7.94 -4.62 -7.61
CA GLU A 7 -7.55 -5.94 -7.10
C GLU A 7 -7.53 -5.87 -5.58
N ILE A 8 -8.36 -6.70 -4.94
CA ILE A 8 -8.48 -6.81 -3.48
C ILE A 8 -7.74 -8.08 -3.05
N TYR A 9 -6.95 -7.96 -1.98
CA TYR A 9 -6.32 -9.11 -1.34
C TYR A 9 -6.56 -9.07 0.16
N SER A 10 -6.77 -10.24 0.76
CA SER A 10 -7.02 -10.38 2.18
C SER A 10 -5.73 -10.67 2.95
N VAL A 11 -5.61 -10.08 4.13
CA VAL A 11 -4.49 -10.24 5.06
C VAL A 11 -5.03 -10.68 6.41
N ARG A 12 -4.54 -11.82 6.88
CA ARG A 12 -4.87 -12.32 8.21
C ARG A 12 -4.02 -11.64 9.28
N ILE A 13 -4.69 -11.14 10.31
CA ILE A 13 -4.05 -10.68 11.54
C ILE A 13 -3.74 -11.90 12.43
N MET A 14 -2.48 -12.05 12.86
CA MET A 14 -2.03 -13.27 13.54
C MET A 14 -2.27 -13.24 15.05
N ASP A 15 -2.26 -12.05 15.65
CA ASP A 15 -2.51 -11.86 17.07
C ASP A 15 -3.95 -11.34 17.22
N THR A 16 -4.90 -12.24 17.47
CA THR A 16 -6.35 -11.92 17.55
C THR A 16 -6.90 -12.10 18.96
N GLY A 17 -6.03 -12.17 19.98
CA GLY A 17 -6.42 -12.48 21.36
C GLY A 17 -7.44 -11.51 21.94
N LEU A 18 -7.41 -10.24 21.52
CA LEU A 18 -8.34 -9.19 21.96
C LEU A 18 -9.62 -9.10 21.12
N LEU A 19 -9.74 -9.88 20.04
CA LEU A 19 -10.93 -9.89 19.19
C LEU A 19 -11.99 -10.89 19.69
N PRO A 20 -13.28 -10.54 19.58
CA PRO A 20 -14.39 -11.48 19.68
C PRO A 20 -14.19 -12.71 18.78
N LEU A 21 -14.68 -13.90 19.20
CA LEU A 21 -14.44 -15.17 18.49
C LEU A 21 -14.98 -15.17 17.05
N ASP A 22 -16.13 -14.55 16.84
CA ASP A 22 -16.78 -14.35 15.55
C ASP A 22 -15.96 -13.45 14.61
N GLU A 23 -15.27 -12.45 15.15
CA GLU A 23 -14.39 -11.57 14.38
C GLU A 23 -13.06 -12.25 13.99
N ARG A 24 -12.59 -13.30 14.69
CA ARG A 24 -11.24 -13.90 14.43
C ARG A 24 -11.07 -14.54 13.05
N LEU A 25 -12.16 -14.79 12.33
CA LEU A 25 -12.16 -15.35 10.98
C LEU A 25 -12.17 -14.26 9.89
N GLU A 26 -12.44 -13.01 10.25
CA GLU A 26 -12.40 -11.90 9.30
C GLU A 26 -10.96 -11.56 8.93
N GLU A 27 -10.79 -10.96 7.76
CA GLU A 27 -9.48 -10.62 7.20
C GLU A 27 -9.45 -9.16 6.76
N VAL A 28 -8.34 -8.48 7.06
CA VAL A 28 -8.09 -7.11 6.59
C VAL A 28 -8.00 -7.15 5.08
N SER A 29 -8.78 -6.32 4.39
CA SER A 29 -8.76 -6.27 2.93
C SER A 29 -7.90 -5.10 2.46
N VAL A 30 -7.04 -5.33 1.46
CA VAL A 30 -6.19 -4.30 0.85
C VAL A 30 -6.57 -4.15 -0.60
N SER A 31 -6.75 -2.91 -1.06
CA SER A 31 -7.02 -2.60 -2.45
C SER A 31 -6.14 -1.48 -2.99
N PHE A 32 -5.92 -1.53 -4.30
CA PHE A 32 -5.12 -0.58 -5.05
C PHE A 32 -6.01 0.09 -6.10
N PRO A 33 -6.83 1.08 -5.73
CA PRO A 33 -7.69 1.80 -6.67
C PRO A 33 -6.85 2.60 -7.68
N ARG A 34 -7.49 3.17 -8.69
CA ARG A 34 -6.82 4.16 -9.54
C ARG A 34 -6.19 5.26 -8.67
N PRO A 35 -4.99 5.75 -9.00
CA PRO A 35 -4.25 5.56 -10.25
C PRO A 35 -3.27 4.36 -10.27
N TRP A 36 -3.45 3.35 -9.43
CA TRP A 36 -2.67 2.11 -9.58
C TRP A 36 -3.04 1.37 -10.88
N TYR A 37 -2.01 0.94 -11.60
CA TYR A 37 -2.14 -0.06 -12.66
C TYR A 37 -2.32 -1.46 -12.05
N ARG A 38 -2.76 -2.42 -12.89
CA ARG A 38 -2.90 -3.83 -12.51
C ARG A 38 -1.55 -4.41 -12.06
N ALA A 39 -1.59 -5.43 -11.21
CA ALA A 39 -0.37 -6.13 -10.83
C ALA A 39 0.28 -6.76 -12.05
N GLU A 40 1.59 -6.60 -12.12
CA GLU A 40 2.47 -7.26 -13.06
C GLU A 40 3.28 -8.31 -12.33
N LYS A 41 3.68 -9.36 -13.04
CA LYS A 41 4.57 -10.37 -12.50
C LYS A 41 5.53 -10.87 -13.57
N ASN A 42 6.71 -11.25 -13.12
CA ASN A 42 7.62 -12.10 -13.86
C ASN A 42 8.00 -13.30 -12.98
N ARG A 43 8.93 -14.15 -13.46
CA ARG A 43 9.37 -15.33 -12.71
C ARG A 43 9.98 -15.02 -11.33
N LYS A 44 10.46 -13.79 -11.10
CA LYS A 44 11.18 -13.41 -9.88
C LYS A 44 10.36 -12.55 -8.93
N ARG A 45 9.42 -11.73 -9.43
CA ARG A 45 8.76 -10.67 -8.64
C ARG A 45 7.36 -10.35 -9.16
N GLN A 46 6.54 -9.81 -8.27
CA GLN A 46 5.27 -9.16 -8.57
C GLN A 46 5.37 -7.69 -8.15
N TRP A 47 4.80 -6.78 -8.94
CA TRP A 47 4.80 -5.35 -8.69
C TRP A 47 3.56 -4.64 -9.23
N ARG A 48 3.39 -3.38 -8.86
CA ARG A 48 2.38 -2.46 -9.42
C ARG A 48 3.01 -1.12 -9.69
N TRP A 49 2.65 -0.51 -10.80
CA TRP A 49 2.96 0.90 -11.04
C TRP A 49 1.80 1.79 -10.63
N SER A 50 2.06 2.99 -10.15
CA SER A 50 1.07 4.07 -10.15
C SER A 50 1.31 4.99 -11.34
N GLU A 51 0.23 5.62 -11.80
CA GLU A 51 0.31 6.69 -12.81
C GLU A 51 0.68 8.05 -12.19
N SER A 52 0.27 8.28 -10.95
CA SER A 52 0.49 9.51 -10.17
C SER A 52 0.42 9.17 -8.68
N ASP A 53 0.26 10.18 -7.82
CA ASP A 53 0.00 9.98 -6.40
C ASP A 53 -1.22 9.08 -6.18
N ALA A 54 -1.07 8.07 -5.34
CA ALA A 54 -1.99 6.95 -5.27
C ALA A 54 -2.31 6.52 -3.84
N ASP A 55 -3.53 6.04 -3.63
CA ASP A 55 -3.96 5.51 -2.34
C ASP A 55 -3.76 3.99 -2.30
N ILE A 56 -3.22 3.49 -1.19
CA ILE A 56 -3.39 2.11 -0.76
C ILE A 56 -4.52 2.11 0.26
N VAL A 57 -5.62 1.44 -0.07
CA VAL A 57 -6.82 1.41 0.76
C VAL A 57 -6.82 0.12 1.56
N ILE A 58 -6.92 0.24 2.89
CA ILE A 58 -6.90 -0.88 3.83
C ILE A 58 -8.21 -0.85 4.62
N TYR A 59 -9.03 -1.88 4.46
CA TYR A 59 -10.27 -2.05 5.20
C TYR A 59 -10.03 -2.94 6.41
N ASN A 60 -10.20 -2.36 7.59
CA ASN A 60 -10.21 -3.06 8.87
C ASN A 60 -11.66 -3.49 9.17
N PRO A 61 -11.98 -4.79 9.10
CA PRO A 61 -13.36 -5.25 9.31
C PRO A 61 -13.74 -5.30 10.79
N TYR A 62 -12.74 -5.32 11.68
CA TYR A 62 -12.94 -5.48 13.12
C TYR A 62 -13.52 -4.22 13.76
N SER A 63 -14.20 -4.40 14.88
CA SER A 63 -14.74 -3.31 15.71
C SER A 63 -13.67 -2.54 16.51
N ARG A 64 -12.40 -2.96 16.42
CA ARG A 64 -11.26 -2.39 17.17
C ARG A 64 -10.22 -1.75 16.26
N ILE A 65 -9.46 -0.81 16.83
CA ILE A 65 -8.26 -0.27 16.19
C ILE A 65 -7.21 -1.37 16.07
N LEU A 66 -6.59 -1.49 14.90
CA LEU A 66 -5.41 -2.31 14.71
C LEU A 66 -4.16 -1.43 14.72
N GLU A 67 -3.14 -1.83 15.47
CA GLU A 67 -1.78 -1.32 15.27
C GLU A 67 -1.06 -2.26 14.30
N ILE A 68 -0.60 -1.71 13.19
CA ILE A 68 0.03 -2.46 12.11
C ILE A 68 1.43 -1.96 11.79
N GLU A 69 2.17 -2.88 11.21
CA GLU A 69 3.38 -2.64 10.47
C GLU A 69 3.16 -2.94 8.99
N VAL A 70 3.61 -2.00 8.15
CA VAL A 70 3.55 -2.12 6.69
C VAL A 70 4.97 -2.20 6.16
N ARG A 71 5.21 -3.15 5.26
CA ARG A 71 6.49 -3.30 4.55
C ARG A 71 6.25 -3.37 3.06
N GLY A 72 7.26 -2.94 2.30
CA GLY A 72 7.30 -3.13 0.87
C GLY A 72 8.67 -2.77 0.30
N GLU A 73 8.75 -2.72 -1.01
CA GLU A 73 9.88 -2.15 -1.73
C GLU A 73 9.37 -1.16 -2.78
N TRP A 74 10.13 -0.09 -3.04
CA TRP A 74 9.82 0.93 -4.05
C TRP A 74 10.92 1.00 -5.11
N ALA A 75 10.54 1.37 -6.33
CA ALA A 75 11.43 1.92 -7.35
C ALA A 75 10.69 2.95 -8.21
N ALA A 76 11.42 3.72 -9.00
CA ALA A 76 10.91 4.67 -9.97
C ALA A 76 11.70 4.59 -11.30
N VAL A 77 11.14 5.15 -12.37
CA VAL A 77 11.82 5.14 -13.69
C VAL A 77 12.98 6.14 -13.72
N ASP A 78 12.92 7.19 -12.91
CA ASP A 78 13.92 8.24 -12.75
C ASP A 78 14.15 8.54 -11.25
N ASN A 79 15.03 9.50 -10.95
CA ASN A 79 15.30 9.91 -9.58
C ASN A 79 14.18 10.85 -9.12
N ARG A 80 13.57 10.52 -7.97
CA ARG A 80 12.51 11.32 -7.33
C ARG A 80 12.47 11.07 -5.83
N THR A 81 11.80 11.92 -5.08
CA THR A 81 11.46 11.69 -3.67
C THR A 81 10.07 11.08 -3.61
N ALA A 82 9.95 9.95 -2.92
CA ALA A 82 8.65 9.34 -2.61
C ALA A 82 8.32 9.53 -1.13
N ARG A 83 7.03 9.70 -0.84
CA ARG A 83 6.47 9.88 0.50
C ARG A 83 5.33 8.91 0.73
N ILE A 84 5.16 8.50 1.99
CA ILE A 84 3.95 7.83 2.46
C ILE A 84 3.34 8.65 3.59
N THR A 85 2.08 9.04 3.43
CA THR A 85 1.31 9.79 4.40
C THR A 85 0.02 9.06 4.79
N GLN A 86 -0.51 9.33 5.99
CA GLN A 86 -1.83 8.88 6.45
C GLN A 86 -2.48 10.04 7.18
N ASN A 87 -3.68 10.45 6.78
CA ASN A 87 -4.39 11.58 7.40
C ASN A 87 -3.52 12.85 7.51
N GLY A 88 -2.68 13.10 6.49
CA GLY A 88 -1.72 14.22 6.45
C GLY A 88 -0.43 14.03 7.28
N LYS A 89 -0.33 12.99 8.11
CA LYS A 89 0.91 12.66 8.83
C LYS A 89 1.89 11.95 7.90
N LEU A 90 3.12 12.46 7.82
CA LEU A 90 4.23 11.81 7.14
C LEU A 90 4.75 10.62 7.94
N TRP A 91 4.74 9.44 7.32
CA TRP A 91 5.29 8.21 7.91
C TRP A 91 6.67 7.87 7.36
N TRP A 92 6.93 8.21 6.10
CA TRP A 92 8.18 7.88 5.44
C TRP A 92 8.44 8.77 4.24
N GLU A 93 9.71 9.09 4.02
CA GLU A 93 10.21 9.83 2.87
C GLU A 93 11.58 9.27 2.46
N GLN A 94 11.81 9.09 1.16
CA GLN A 94 13.13 8.70 0.64
C GLN A 94 13.29 9.08 -0.83
N SER A 95 14.53 9.38 -1.25
CA SER A 95 14.88 9.40 -2.67
C SER A 95 14.91 7.98 -3.24
N ILE A 96 14.13 7.77 -4.30
CA ILE A 96 14.03 6.51 -5.04
C ILE A 96 14.47 6.71 -6.48
N ASP A 97 14.92 5.61 -7.08
CA ASP A 97 15.41 5.55 -8.46
C ASP A 97 15.04 4.16 -9.04
N ARG A 98 15.68 3.75 -10.14
CA ARG A 98 15.44 2.44 -10.77
C ARG A 98 15.80 1.25 -9.89
N LYS A 99 16.59 1.43 -8.84
CA LYS A 99 16.95 0.39 -7.89
C LYS A 99 15.82 0.20 -6.90
N VAL A 100 15.43 -1.05 -6.74
CA VAL A 100 14.43 -1.45 -5.76
C VAL A 100 14.98 -1.30 -4.34
N ARG A 101 14.28 -0.53 -3.49
CA ARG A 101 14.66 -0.23 -2.11
C ARG A 101 13.56 -0.61 -1.14
N ALA A 102 13.90 -1.32 -0.08
CA ALA A 102 12.95 -1.75 0.95
C ALA A 102 12.61 -0.61 1.92
N TRP A 103 11.40 -0.67 2.47
CA TRP A 103 10.91 0.26 3.49
C TRP A 103 10.03 -0.47 4.49
N ARG A 104 9.86 0.16 5.67
CA ARG A 104 9.07 -0.36 6.79
C ARG A 104 8.48 0.79 7.58
N LEU A 105 7.17 0.74 7.80
CA LEU A 105 6.41 1.67 8.66
C LEU A 105 5.85 0.86 9.82
N ALA A 106 6.05 1.32 11.05
CA ALA A 106 5.53 0.65 12.24
C ALA A 106 4.66 1.63 13.05
N GLY A 107 3.69 1.08 13.80
CA GLY A 107 2.78 1.87 14.63
C GLY A 107 1.68 2.58 13.84
N ILE A 108 1.38 2.13 12.62
CA ILE A 108 0.24 2.66 11.86
C ILE A 108 -1.03 2.18 12.53
N LYS A 109 -1.92 3.10 12.90
CA LYS A 109 -3.23 2.77 13.44
C LYS A 109 -4.24 2.66 12.30
N LEU A 110 -4.98 1.56 12.25
CA LEU A 110 -6.14 1.40 11.38
C LEU A 110 -7.41 1.47 12.23
N GLU A 111 -8.21 2.50 12.02
CA GLU A 111 -9.54 2.60 12.60
C GLU A 111 -10.46 1.51 12.02
N PRO A 112 -11.56 1.13 12.71
CA PRO A 112 -12.60 0.32 12.10
C PRO A 112 -13.07 0.94 10.77
N GLY A 113 -13.17 0.11 9.72
CA GLY A 113 -13.55 0.53 8.38
C GLY A 113 -12.38 0.90 7.46
N GLU A 114 -12.61 1.86 6.56
CA GLU A 114 -11.66 2.24 5.51
C GLU A 114 -10.54 3.16 6.02
N ASN A 115 -9.30 2.77 5.76
CA ASN A 115 -8.09 3.55 6.03
C ASN A 115 -7.28 3.75 4.75
N ARG A 116 -6.58 4.87 4.62
CA ARG A 116 -5.80 5.20 3.43
C ARG A 116 -4.35 5.54 3.76
N LEU A 117 -3.43 4.87 3.08
CA LEU A 117 -2.03 5.27 2.99
C LEU A 117 -1.83 5.93 1.63
N ARG A 118 -1.55 7.23 1.64
CA ARG A 118 -1.31 8.02 0.44
C ARG A 118 0.17 7.90 0.08
N VAL A 119 0.44 7.54 -1.17
CA VAL A 119 1.78 7.45 -1.75
C VAL A 119 1.94 8.61 -2.71
N GLU A 120 2.96 9.44 -2.50
CA GLU A 120 3.19 10.67 -3.25
C GLU A 120 4.61 10.68 -3.82
N SER A 121 4.82 11.35 -4.96
CA SER A 121 6.17 11.61 -5.46
C SER A 121 6.32 13.02 -6.02
N ASP A 122 7.49 13.64 -5.83
CA ASP A 122 7.77 15.01 -6.27
C ASP A 122 8.05 15.15 -7.79
N GLY A 123 8.20 14.03 -8.50
CA GLY A 123 8.47 13.99 -9.94
C GLY A 123 7.21 13.85 -10.79
N SER A 124 7.22 14.45 -11.98
CA SER A 124 6.21 14.16 -13.00
C SER A 124 6.24 12.69 -13.42
N ASN A 125 5.10 12.18 -13.88
CA ASN A 125 5.05 10.83 -14.41
C ASN A 125 5.74 10.75 -15.78
N VAL A 126 6.51 9.68 -15.99
CA VAL A 126 7.32 9.51 -17.20
C VAL A 126 6.89 8.26 -17.94
N SER A 127 7.01 8.25 -19.28
CA SER A 127 6.74 7.05 -20.06
C SER A 127 7.79 5.99 -19.73
N GLY A 128 7.33 4.76 -19.45
CA GLY A 128 8.19 3.69 -18.94
C GLY A 128 9.32 3.32 -19.90
N HIS A 129 9.00 3.10 -21.18
CA HIS A 129 9.92 2.79 -22.29
C HIS A 129 9.24 3.08 -23.64
N ALA A 130 9.97 2.97 -24.76
CA ALA A 130 9.43 3.29 -26.10
C ALA A 130 8.19 2.48 -26.50
N GLU A 131 8.01 1.27 -25.97
CA GLU A 131 6.86 0.39 -26.22
C GLU A 131 5.81 0.43 -25.09
N ASP A 132 6.10 1.12 -23.98
CA ASP A 132 5.18 1.26 -22.84
C ASP A 132 4.69 2.71 -22.74
N GLU A 133 3.52 2.94 -23.33
CA GLU A 133 2.87 4.27 -23.36
C GLU A 133 2.38 4.73 -21.99
N ARG A 134 2.38 3.85 -20.97
CA ARG A 134 1.92 4.21 -19.63
C ARG A 134 2.81 5.28 -19.03
N ARG A 135 2.15 6.25 -18.38
CA ARG A 135 2.81 7.20 -17.50
C ARG A 135 3.04 6.54 -16.15
N LEU A 136 4.28 6.49 -15.69
CA LEU A 136 4.68 5.77 -14.49
C LEU A 136 5.28 6.76 -13.49
N ALA A 137 4.83 6.68 -12.23
CA ALA A 137 5.37 7.47 -11.12
C ALA A 137 6.21 6.59 -10.19
N VAL A 138 5.57 5.70 -9.44
CA VAL A 138 6.25 4.78 -8.50
C VAL A 138 5.84 3.34 -8.73
N SER A 139 6.74 2.40 -8.44
CA SER A 139 6.47 0.96 -8.45
C SER A 139 6.55 0.37 -7.06
N LEU A 140 5.51 -0.35 -6.67
CA LEU A 140 5.40 -1.06 -5.40
C LEU A 140 5.65 -2.55 -5.58
N PHE A 141 6.54 -3.11 -4.77
CA PHE A 141 6.82 -4.55 -4.70
C PHE A 141 6.61 -5.06 -3.28
N LYS A 142 6.35 -6.37 -3.15
CA LYS A 142 6.33 -7.12 -1.88
C LYS A 142 5.58 -6.44 -0.73
N PHE A 143 4.46 -5.79 -1.04
CA PHE A 143 3.62 -5.15 -0.04
C PHE A 143 3.10 -6.19 0.95
N SER A 144 3.26 -5.94 2.24
CA SER A 144 2.76 -6.82 3.30
C SER A 144 2.37 -6.03 4.53
N ILE A 145 1.38 -6.56 5.24
CA ILE A 145 0.88 -6.02 6.50
C ILE A 145 1.01 -7.10 7.56
N LYS A 146 1.44 -6.70 8.75
CA LYS A 146 1.34 -7.49 9.99
C LYS A 146 0.81 -6.58 11.07
N GLY A 147 0.05 -7.10 12.02
CA GLY A 147 -0.47 -6.27 13.09
C GLY A 147 -1.18 -7.06 14.15
N LYS A 148 -1.81 -6.30 15.05
CA LYS A 148 -2.61 -6.78 16.16
C LYS A 148 -3.65 -5.72 16.56
N PRO A 149 -4.79 -6.13 17.13
CA PRO A 149 -5.70 -5.19 17.79
C PRO A 149 -5.01 -4.55 18.99
N ILE A 150 -5.42 -3.32 19.31
CA ILE A 150 -5.01 -2.61 20.51
C ILE A 150 -6.24 -2.20 21.34
N GLU A 151 -6.02 -1.89 22.61
CA GLU A 151 -7.06 -1.29 23.45
C GLU A 151 -7.31 0.16 22.98
N ALA A 152 -8.56 0.61 23.09
CA ALA A 152 -8.87 2.02 22.90
C ALA A 152 -8.45 2.76 24.18
N ASP A 153 -7.65 3.82 24.01
CA ASP A 153 -7.25 4.73 25.10
C ASP A 153 -8.47 5.45 25.72
#